data_AF-A0A9J5YUU2-F1
#
_entry.id   AF-A0A9J5YUU2-F1
#
_cell.length_a   1.000
_cell.length_b   1.000
_cell.length_c   1.000
_cell.angle_alpha   90.00
_cell.angle_beta   90.00
_cell.angle_gamma   90.00
#
_symmetry.space_group_name_H-M   'P 1'
#
loop_
_entity.id
_entity.type
_entity.pdbx_description
1 polymer ?
#
loop_
_entity_poly.entity_id
_entity_poly.type
_entity_poly.pdbx_seq_one_letter_code
_entity_poly.pdbx_strand_id
1 'polypeptide(L)'
;MSNSIDDPWCIGGDFNAIMDPNEKLGGIPHRASKCFEFISTMETCGLSDIGFVGPRYTWCNNRRSGKRIWKRLDRVFVNDLWAENYQTNTIKHLSRVGSDHRPLLMKNHSDQNDFIRYFRFLNLWTQHHQDFLQVVQDSWNMNVIGNAMWRLQRELKALSKRFSQWSRNTIGNIYEQVDTWEAKVQLVEELNLVNNT
;
A
#
# COMPACT_ATOMS: atom_id res chain seq x y z
N MET A 1 25.60 -11.54 -10.22
CA MET A 1 25.23 -10.85 -8.96
C MET A 1 24.54 -11.78 -7.98
N SER A 2 23.78 -12.79 -8.41
CA SER A 2 23.21 -13.80 -7.49
C SER A 2 24.27 -14.64 -6.79
N ASN A 3 25.32 -15.08 -7.50
CA ASN A 3 26.36 -15.96 -6.95
C ASN A 3 27.29 -15.31 -5.89
N SER A 4 27.03 -14.08 -5.47
CA SER A 4 27.83 -13.37 -4.44
C SER A 4 27.02 -13.00 -3.19
N ILE A 5 25.71 -13.30 -3.17
CA ILE A 5 24.83 -13.02 -2.04
C ILE A 5 24.16 -14.34 -1.65
N ASP A 6 24.61 -14.92 -0.55
CA ASP A 6 24.12 -16.19 -0.01
C ASP A 6 22.97 -16.01 1.00
N ASP A 7 22.21 -14.92 0.86
CA ASP A 7 21.10 -14.56 1.73
C ASP A 7 19.77 -14.44 0.95
N PRO A 8 18.60 -14.55 1.63
CA PRO A 8 17.32 -14.17 1.05
C PRO A 8 17.30 -12.70 0.62
N TRP A 9 17.03 -12.42 -0.66
CA TRP A 9 16.88 -11.03 -1.13
C TRP A 9 15.81 -10.88 -2.21
N CYS A 10 15.32 -9.65 -2.34
CA CYS A 10 14.40 -9.25 -3.38
C CYS A 10 14.84 -7.93 -4.01
N ILE A 11 14.47 -7.71 -5.27
CA ILE A 11 14.60 -6.43 -5.97
C ILE A 11 13.21 -6.00 -6.43
N GLY A 12 12.85 -4.75 -6.16
CA GLY A 12 11.55 -4.22 -6.55
C GLY A 12 11.60 -2.77 -6.98
N GLY A 13 10.71 -2.40 -7.89
CA GLY A 13 10.60 -1.05 -8.44
C GLY A 13 10.12 -1.04 -9.88
N ASP A 14 10.30 0.11 -10.54
CA ASP A 14 10.01 0.33 -11.95
C ASP A 14 11.18 -0.16 -12.83
N PHE A 15 10.96 -1.23 -13.58
CA PHE A 15 11.95 -1.78 -14.50
C PHE A 15 11.85 -1.18 -15.92
N ASN A 16 10.82 -0.39 -16.21
CA ASN A 16 10.51 0.12 -17.54
C ASN A 16 10.42 -0.94 -18.66
N ALA A 17 10.24 -2.21 -18.27
CA ALA A 17 10.17 -3.37 -19.16
C ALA A 17 8.94 -4.23 -18.84
N ILE A 18 8.45 -4.95 -19.86
CA ILE A 18 7.40 -5.96 -19.72
C ILE A 18 7.96 -7.33 -20.08
N MET A 19 7.42 -8.39 -19.47
CA MET A 19 7.81 -9.78 -19.70
C MET A 19 6.89 -10.47 -20.70
N ASP A 20 5.63 -10.02 -20.81
CA ASP A 20 4.66 -10.60 -21.73
C ASP A 20 3.97 -9.49 -22.55
N PRO A 21 3.76 -9.66 -23.88
CA PRO A 21 3.06 -8.66 -24.69
C PRO A 21 1.68 -8.25 -24.15
N ASN A 22 0.98 -9.15 -23.45
CA ASN A 22 -0.32 -8.91 -22.82
C ASN A 22 -0.22 -8.07 -21.54
N GLU A 23 0.99 -7.76 -21.07
CA GLU A 23 1.22 -6.78 -20.01
C GLU A 23 1.22 -5.34 -20.54
N LYS A 24 0.83 -5.15 -21.81
CA LYS A 24 0.54 -3.86 -22.41
C LYS A 24 -0.86 -3.83 -23.03
N LEU A 25 -1.61 -2.75 -22.75
CA LEU A 25 -2.91 -2.47 -23.38
C LEU A 25 -2.88 -1.14 -24.13
N GLY A 26 -3.51 -1.08 -25.30
CA GLY A 26 -3.62 0.11 -26.14
C GLY A 26 -2.37 0.42 -26.96
N GLY A 27 -2.51 1.22 -28.03
CA GLY A 27 -1.41 1.55 -28.96
C GLY A 27 -0.89 0.34 -29.75
N ILE A 28 0.31 0.47 -30.33
CA ILE A 28 0.90 -0.58 -31.20
C ILE A 28 1.23 -1.84 -30.39
N PRO A 29 0.83 -3.06 -30.83
CA PRO A 29 1.14 -4.31 -30.12
C PRO A 29 2.62 -4.45 -29.76
N HIS A 30 2.89 -4.94 -28.54
CA HIS A 30 4.26 -5.21 -28.13
C HIS A 30 4.78 -6.49 -28.80
N ARG A 31 6.04 -6.50 -29.23
CA ARG A 31 6.65 -7.69 -29.82
C ARG A 31 7.24 -8.56 -28.72
N ALA A 32 6.92 -9.84 -28.70
CA ALA A 32 7.49 -10.80 -27.75
C ALA A 32 9.04 -10.77 -27.76
N SER A 33 9.65 -10.53 -28.93
CA SER A 33 11.10 -10.44 -29.05
C SER A 33 11.76 -9.35 -28.20
N LYS A 34 11.02 -8.30 -27.83
CA LYS A 34 11.52 -7.22 -26.97
C LYS A 34 11.49 -7.56 -25.48
N CYS A 35 10.81 -8.64 -25.09
CA CYS A 35 10.78 -9.10 -23.71
C CYS A 35 11.99 -9.98 -23.36
N PHE A 36 12.60 -10.64 -24.35
CA PHE A 36 13.61 -11.69 -24.11
C PHE A 36 14.83 -11.22 -23.33
N GLU A 37 15.37 -10.04 -23.63
CA GLU A 37 16.54 -9.51 -22.93
C GLU A 37 16.25 -9.35 -21.43
N PHE A 38 15.07 -8.81 -21.09
CA PHE A 38 14.65 -8.61 -19.72
C PHE A 38 14.41 -9.94 -19.00
N ILE A 39 13.69 -10.87 -19.62
CA ILE A 39 13.43 -12.21 -19.07
C ILE A 39 14.74 -12.95 -18.84
N SER A 40 15.60 -13.01 -19.85
CA SER A 40 16.89 -13.70 -19.77
C SER A 40 17.81 -13.11 -18.70
N THR A 41 17.76 -11.79 -18.49
CA THR A 41 18.49 -11.13 -17.41
C THR A 41 18.00 -11.58 -16.03
N MET A 42 16.67 -11.66 -15.83
CA MET A 42 16.10 -12.13 -14.56
C MET A 42 16.44 -13.61 -14.32
N GLU A 43 16.31 -14.46 -15.34
CA GLU A 43 16.68 -15.88 -15.26
C GLU A 43 18.18 -16.07 -14.95
N THR A 44 19.06 -15.32 -15.63
CA THR A 44 20.52 -15.37 -15.39
C THR A 44 20.87 -14.94 -13.96
N CYS A 45 20.08 -14.03 -13.39
CA CYS A 45 20.21 -13.59 -12.01
C CYS A 45 19.52 -14.54 -11.00
N GLY A 46 18.93 -15.65 -11.42
CA GLY A 46 18.18 -16.54 -10.53
C GLY A 46 17.01 -15.83 -9.82
N LEU A 47 16.34 -14.93 -10.54
CA LEU A 47 15.28 -14.09 -10.02
C LEU A 47 13.93 -14.49 -10.60
N SER A 48 12.94 -14.65 -9.72
CA SER A 48 11.57 -15.01 -10.08
C SER A 48 10.57 -13.90 -9.71
N ASP A 49 9.63 -13.60 -10.60
CA ASP A 49 8.51 -12.68 -10.33
C ASP A 49 7.53 -13.38 -9.39
N ILE A 50 7.29 -12.78 -8.21
CA ILE A 50 6.38 -13.35 -7.21
C ILE A 50 4.89 -13.17 -7.53
N GLY A 51 4.59 -12.54 -8.68
CA GLY A 51 3.24 -12.25 -9.09
C GLY A 51 2.61 -11.11 -8.28
N PHE A 52 1.29 -10.98 -8.39
CA PHE A 52 0.55 -9.90 -7.73
C PHE A 52 -0.93 -10.23 -7.57
N VAL A 53 -1.59 -9.46 -6.69
CA VAL A 53 -3.04 -9.40 -6.50
C VAL A 53 -3.53 -8.00 -6.84
N GLY A 54 -4.65 -7.90 -7.55
CA GLY A 54 -5.28 -6.63 -7.92
C GLY A 54 -5.11 -6.27 -9.41
N PRO A 55 -5.18 -4.97 -9.76
CA PRO A 55 -5.19 -4.53 -11.16
C PRO A 55 -3.94 -4.94 -11.96
N ARG A 56 -4.12 -5.38 -13.20
CA ARG A 56 -3.05 -5.96 -14.04
C ARG A 56 -1.89 -5.01 -14.38
N TYR A 57 -2.18 -3.74 -14.59
CA TYR A 57 -1.21 -2.75 -15.07
C TYR A 57 -0.84 -1.78 -13.97
N THR A 58 0.44 -1.48 -13.84
CA THR A 58 1.00 -0.58 -12.83
C THR A 58 1.19 0.84 -13.36
N TRP A 59 1.27 1.04 -14.68
CA TRP A 59 1.51 2.34 -15.29
C TRP A 59 0.45 2.70 -16.34
N CYS A 60 0.13 3.99 -16.45
CA CYS A 60 -0.74 4.54 -17.47
C CYS A 60 -0.24 5.90 -17.97
N ASN A 61 -0.17 6.10 -19.28
CA ASN A 61 0.19 7.41 -19.85
C ASN A 61 -0.85 8.53 -19.61
N ASN A 62 -1.96 8.23 -18.93
CA ASN A 62 -3.08 9.13 -18.59
C ASN A 62 -3.67 9.91 -19.76
N ARG A 63 -3.49 9.45 -21.00
CA ARG A 63 -4.09 10.07 -22.19
C ARG A 63 -5.59 9.74 -22.28
N ARG A 64 -6.29 10.44 -23.17
CA ARG A 64 -7.72 10.20 -23.49
C ARG A 64 -7.92 8.83 -24.15
N SER A 65 -9.17 8.34 -24.16
CA SER A 65 -9.51 7.07 -24.83
C SER A 65 -9.01 7.02 -26.28
N GLY A 66 -8.70 5.82 -26.77
CA GLY A 66 -8.07 5.57 -28.07
C GLY A 66 -6.56 5.87 -28.15
N LYS A 67 -6.02 6.75 -27.28
CA LYS A 67 -4.56 7.03 -27.17
C LYS A 67 -3.95 6.58 -25.85
N ARG A 68 -4.76 6.03 -24.96
CA ARG A 68 -4.35 5.60 -23.63
C ARG A 68 -3.64 4.25 -23.71
N ILE A 69 -2.50 4.19 -23.01
CA ILE A 69 -1.64 3.01 -22.95
C ILE A 69 -1.44 2.64 -21.50
N TRP A 70 -1.61 1.35 -21.20
CA TRP A 70 -1.35 0.76 -19.90
C TRP A 70 -0.21 -0.24 -20.01
N LYS A 71 0.62 -0.34 -18.97
CA LYS A 71 1.71 -1.32 -18.88
C LYS A 71 1.90 -1.84 -17.45
N ARG A 72 2.41 -3.05 -17.28
CA ARG A 72 2.96 -3.54 -15.99
C ARG A 72 4.47 -3.37 -15.98
N LEU A 73 4.94 -2.26 -15.43
CA LEU A 73 6.37 -1.89 -15.38
C LEU A 73 7.00 -2.12 -14.01
N ASP A 74 6.18 -2.07 -12.96
CA ASP A 74 6.63 -2.18 -11.58
C ASP A 74 6.47 -3.63 -11.11
N ARG A 75 7.52 -4.20 -10.52
CA ARG A 75 7.53 -5.60 -10.04
C ARG A 75 8.36 -5.75 -8.78
N VAL A 76 8.22 -6.92 -8.16
CA VAL A 76 9.17 -7.43 -7.19
C VAL A 76 9.63 -8.81 -7.67
N PHE A 77 10.94 -8.99 -7.76
CA PHE A 77 11.59 -10.26 -8.02
C PHE A 77 12.31 -10.73 -6.76
N VAL A 78 12.38 -12.04 -6.58
CA VAL A 78 13.03 -12.67 -5.43
C VAL A 78 13.99 -13.75 -5.90
N ASN A 79 15.04 -14.00 -5.12
CA ASN A 79 15.87 -15.19 -5.32
C ASN A 79 15.21 -16.42 -4.67
N ASP A 80 15.77 -17.60 -4.97
CA ASP A 80 15.25 -18.88 -4.45
C ASP A 80 15.24 -18.93 -2.93
N LEU A 81 16.31 -18.44 -2.27
CA LEU A 81 16.40 -18.38 -0.81
C LEU A 81 15.26 -17.56 -0.18
N TRP A 82 14.85 -16.45 -0.80
CA TRP A 82 13.70 -15.68 -0.34
C TRP A 82 12.39 -16.42 -0.55
N ALA A 83 12.20 -17.08 -1.70
CA ALA A 83 11.00 -17.87 -1.96
C ALA A 83 10.82 -19.01 -0.94
N GLU A 84 11.92 -19.65 -0.53
CA GLU A 84 11.92 -20.72 0.49
C GLU A 84 11.59 -20.21 1.90
N ASN A 85 12.18 -19.07 2.30
CA ASN A 85 12.05 -18.53 3.65
C ASN A 85 10.73 -17.78 3.88
N TYR A 86 10.15 -17.21 2.82
CA TYR A 86 8.99 -16.33 2.94
C TYR A 86 7.87 -16.71 1.95
N GLN A 87 7.34 -17.91 2.16
CA GLN A 87 6.36 -18.57 1.27
C GLN A 87 5.01 -17.85 1.21
N THR A 88 4.71 -16.97 2.16
CA THR A 88 3.42 -16.26 2.25
C THR A 88 3.55 -14.79 1.89
N ASN A 89 4.50 -14.42 1.02
CA ASN A 89 4.55 -13.06 0.50
C ASN A 89 3.48 -12.80 -0.56
N THR A 90 2.83 -11.65 -0.49
CA THR A 90 1.95 -11.16 -1.56
C THR A 90 2.32 -9.74 -1.97
N ILE A 91 2.29 -9.47 -3.27
CA ILE A 91 2.32 -8.10 -3.81
C ILE A 91 0.90 -7.69 -4.14
N LYS A 92 0.42 -6.60 -3.54
CA LYS A 92 -0.85 -5.98 -3.93
C LYS A 92 -0.56 -4.73 -4.76
N HIS A 93 -1.16 -4.64 -5.94
CA HIS A 93 -1.19 -3.41 -6.71
C HIS A 93 -2.27 -2.49 -6.11
N LEU A 94 -1.86 -1.32 -5.61
CA LEU A 94 -2.78 -0.35 -5.02
C LEU A 94 -3.41 0.55 -6.10
N SER A 95 -4.44 1.29 -5.70
CA SER A 95 -5.10 2.28 -6.57
C SER A 95 -4.12 3.39 -6.97
N ARG A 96 -4.17 3.85 -8.23
CA ARG A 96 -3.31 4.94 -8.71
C ARG A 96 -3.90 6.27 -8.22
N VAL A 97 -3.24 6.92 -7.26
CA VAL A 97 -3.65 8.23 -6.76
C VAL A 97 -2.48 9.20 -6.89
N GLY A 98 -2.62 10.23 -7.74
CA GLY A 98 -1.64 11.31 -7.87
C GLY A 98 -0.36 10.97 -8.64
N SER A 99 -0.24 9.78 -9.24
CA SER A 99 0.89 9.35 -10.07
C SER A 99 0.39 8.70 -11.37
N ASP A 100 1.25 8.55 -12.37
CA ASP A 100 1.04 7.66 -13.52
C ASP A 100 1.38 6.19 -13.21
N HIS A 101 2.04 5.92 -12.07
CA HIS A 101 2.31 4.60 -11.52
C HIS A 101 1.39 4.23 -10.35
N ARG A 102 1.15 2.92 -10.17
CA ARG A 102 0.49 2.31 -9.01
C ARG A 102 1.54 1.94 -7.97
N PRO A 103 1.34 2.27 -6.68
CA PRO A 103 2.15 1.74 -5.61
C PRO A 103 2.03 0.21 -5.49
N LEU A 104 3.15 -0.44 -5.19
CA LEU A 104 3.20 -1.87 -4.84
C LEU A 104 3.28 -2.03 -3.33
N LEU A 105 2.39 -2.86 -2.76
CA LEU A 105 2.42 -3.20 -1.35
C LEU A 105 2.84 -4.66 -1.19
N MET A 106 4.07 -4.87 -0.70
CA MET A 106 4.54 -6.19 -0.29
C MET A 106 4.09 -6.49 1.13
N LYS A 107 3.42 -7.62 1.33
CA LYS A 107 3.05 -8.14 2.64
C LYS A 107 3.62 -9.53 2.82
N ASN A 108 4.26 -9.75 3.95
CA ASN A 108 4.61 -11.08 4.39
C ASN A 108 3.56 -11.53 5.43
N HIS A 109 2.93 -12.69 5.23
CA HIS A 109 1.95 -13.22 6.19
C HIS A 109 2.59 -14.12 7.25
N SER A 110 3.92 -14.20 7.33
CA SER A 110 4.63 -14.74 8.49
C SER A 110 4.57 -13.71 9.63
N ASP A 111 3.51 -13.75 10.44
CA ASP A 111 3.59 -13.63 11.90
C ASP A 111 2.20 -13.52 12.52
N GLN A 112 2.04 -14.22 13.66
CA GLN A 112 0.95 -13.95 14.58
C GLN A 112 1.01 -12.49 15.01
N ASN A 113 -0.07 -11.75 14.77
CA ASN A 113 -0.17 -10.31 15.06
C ASN A 113 -0.31 -10.03 16.56
N ASP A 114 0.68 -10.44 17.36
CA ASP A 114 0.79 -10.10 18.80
C ASP A 114 1.46 -8.74 19.03
N PHE A 115 1.31 -7.81 18.07
CA PHE A 115 1.81 -6.45 18.25
C PHE A 115 0.89 -5.65 19.17
N ILE A 116 1.50 -5.04 20.20
CA ILE A 116 0.84 -4.06 21.03
C ILE A 116 0.38 -2.90 20.13
N ARG A 117 -0.93 -2.72 20.01
CA ARG A 117 -1.52 -1.57 19.30
C ARG A 117 -1.45 -0.33 20.19
N TYR A 118 -0.45 0.51 19.95
CA TYR A 118 -0.37 1.81 20.59
C TYR A 118 -1.44 2.76 20.08
N PHE A 119 -1.89 3.66 20.96
CA PHE A 119 -2.72 4.79 20.57
C PHE A 119 -1.99 5.66 19.54
N ARG A 120 -2.69 6.06 18.48
CA ARG A 120 -2.20 6.99 17.47
C ARG A 120 -3.11 8.19 17.41
N PHE A 121 -2.53 9.37 17.53
CA PHE A 121 -3.25 10.61 17.33
C PHE A 121 -3.49 10.83 15.83
N LEU A 122 -4.73 11.16 15.45
CA LEU A 122 -5.07 11.48 14.06
C LEU A 122 -5.26 12.99 13.91
N ASN A 123 -4.48 13.61 13.03
CA ASN A 123 -4.59 15.05 12.76
C ASN A 123 -5.99 15.47 12.29
N LEU A 124 -6.73 14.54 11.65
CA LEU A 124 -8.13 14.69 11.27
C LEU A 124 -8.99 15.23 12.42
N TRP A 125 -8.75 14.78 13.66
CA TRP A 125 -9.52 15.18 14.83
C TRP A 125 -9.44 16.68 15.08
N THR A 126 -8.27 17.28 14.87
CA THR A 126 -8.06 18.72 15.09
C THR A 126 -8.66 19.58 13.98
N GLN A 127 -8.76 19.05 12.77
CA GLN A 127 -9.12 19.81 11.58
C GLN A 127 -10.62 19.76 11.26
N HIS A 128 -11.29 18.65 11.60
CA HIS A 128 -12.63 18.37 11.08
C HIS A 128 -13.71 18.15 12.15
N HIS A 129 -13.37 18.21 13.44
CA HIS A 129 -14.34 18.01 14.52
C HIS A 129 -14.37 19.18 15.50
N GLN A 130 -15.53 19.86 15.54
CA GLN A 130 -15.75 21.03 16.39
C GLN A 130 -15.62 20.71 17.88
N ASP A 131 -16.01 19.50 18.29
CA ASP A 131 -15.99 19.08 19.70
C ASP A 131 -14.62 18.64 20.20
N PHE A 132 -13.59 18.62 19.34
CA PHE A 132 -12.25 18.15 19.70
C PHE A 132 -11.71 18.84 20.96
N LEU A 133 -11.76 20.16 21.00
CA LEU A 133 -11.28 20.94 22.14
C LEU A 133 -12.11 20.68 23.40
N GLN A 134 -13.42 20.49 23.26
CA GLN A 134 -14.29 20.16 24.40
C GLN A 134 -13.91 18.80 25.01
N VAL A 135 -13.67 17.79 24.18
CA VAL A 135 -13.25 16.46 24.65
C VAL A 135 -11.92 16.52 25.38
N VAL A 136 -10.98 17.35 24.90
CA VAL A 136 -9.70 17.61 25.57
C VAL A 136 -9.94 18.26 26.94
N GLN A 137 -10.68 19.36 26.98
CA GLN A 137 -10.98 20.10 28.21
C GLN A 137 -11.65 19.21 29.26
N ASP A 138 -12.70 18.48 28.86
CA ASP A 138 -13.40 17.57 29.76
C ASP A 138 -12.50 16.45 30.28
N SER A 139 -11.50 16.04 29.50
CA SER A 139 -10.55 15.03 29.94
C SER A 139 -9.56 15.60 30.95
N TRP A 140 -9.08 16.83 30.74
CA TRP A 140 -8.10 17.48 31.62
C TRP A 140 -8.70 18.00 32.94
N ASN A 141 -10.02 18.12 33.02
CA ASN A 141 -10.72 18.50 34.26
C ASN A 141 -10.85 17.33 35.26
N MET A 142 -10.14 16.21 35.06
CA MET A 142 -10.10 15.11 36.02
C MET A 142 -9.31 15.50 37.26
N ASN A 143 -9.83 15.14 38.44
CA ASN A 143 -9.11 15.36 39.68
C ASN A 143 -8.11 14.21 39.91
N VAL A 144 -6.86 14.39 39.47
CA VAL A 144 -5.77 13.44 39.69
C VAL A 144 -4.87 13.92 40.83
N ILE A 145 -4.78 13.11 41.88
CA ILE A 145 -3.90 13.34 43.02
C ILE A 145 -2.52 12.72 42.74
N GLY A 146 -1.46 13.49 42.99
CA GLY A 146 -0.07 13.07 42.86
C GLY A 146 0.86 14.22 42.46
N ASN A 147 2.13 13.91 42.25
CA ASN A 147 3.08 14.89 41.73
C ASN A 147 2.75 15.28 40.27
N ALA A 148 3.34 16.38 39.80
CA ALA A 148 3.05 16.92 38.46
C ALA A 148 3.24 15.90 37.33
N MET A 149 4.30 15.09 37.38
CA MET A 149 4.60 14.09 36.35
C MET A 149 3.54 12.96 36.35
N TRP A 150 3.15 12.50 37.53
CA TRP A 150 2.11 11.50 37.69
C TRP A 150 0.76 11.99 37.17
N ARG A 151 0.40 13.24 37.48
CA ARG A 151 -0.81 13.89 36.98
C ARG A 151 -0.80 13.93 35.45
N LEU A 152 0.26 14.47 34.85
CA LEU A 152 0.42 14.54 33.39
C LEU A 152 0.26 13.17 32.72
N GLN A 153 0.95 12.13 33.23
CA GLN A 153 0.86 10.78 32.68
C GLN A 153 -0.56 10.21 32.74
N ARG A 154 -1.25 10.39 33.87
CA ARG A 154 -2.61 9.89 34.06
C ARG A 154 -3.61 10.58 33.15
N GLU A 155 -3.50 11.89 33.01
CA GLU A 155 -4.33 12.70 32.12
C GLU A 155 -4.13 12.30 30.65
N LEU A 156 -2.89 12.15 30.17
CA LEU A 156 -2.61 11.69 28.80
C LEU A 156 -3.15 10.27 28.55
N LYS A 157 -3.07 9.38 29.56
CA LYS A 157 -3.64 8.04 29.46
C LYS A 157 -5.17 8.06 29.43
N ALA A 158 -5.81 8.92 30.22
CA ALA A 158 -7.25 9.11 30.20
C ALA A 158 -7.71 9.69 28.86
N LEU A 159 -7.00 10.71 28.37
CA LEU A 159 -7.26 11.37 27.10
C LEU A 159 -7.14 10.40 25.92
N SER A 160 -6.09 9.57 25.86
CA SER A 160 -5.93 8.58 24.78
C SER A 160 -7.07 7.56 24.74
N LYS A 161 -7.54 7.09 25.91
CA LYS A 161 -8.71 6.21 26.01
C LYS A 161 -9.99 6.93 25.57
N ARG A 162 -10.20 8.17 26.03
CA ARG A 162 -11.38 8.98 25.69
C ARG A 162 -11.42 9.29 24.20
N PHE A 163 -10.30 9.68 23.60
CA PHE A 163 -10.18 9.88 22.16
C PHE A 163 -10.41 8.62 21.35
N SER A 164 -9.90 7.48 21.79
CA SER A 164 -10.16 6.21 21.11
C SER A 164 -11.66 5.88 21.07
N GLN A 165 -12.38 6.13 22.17
CA GLN A 165 -13.83 5.90 22.24
C GLN A 165 -14.60 6.96 21.44
N TRP A 166 -14.29 8.23 21.65
CA TRP A 166 -14.93 9.35 20.98
C TRP A 166 -14.75 9.28 19.47
N SER A 167 -13.54 9.01 18.98
CA SER A 167 -13.26 8.85 17.55
C SER A 167 -14.05 7.69 16.95
N ARG A 168 -14.17 6.55 17.63
CA ARG A 168 -15.00 5.44 17.14
C ARG A 168 -16.49 5.82 17.10
N ASN A 169 -16.99 6.54 18.09
CA ASN A 169 -18.41 6.88 18.17
C ASN A 169 -18.80 7.99 17.18
N THR A 170 -17.91 8.95 16.92
CA THR A 170 -18.22 10.13 16.09
C THR A 170 -17.79 9.97 14.64
N ILE A 171 -16.64 9.31 14.39
CA ILE A 171 -16.05 9.14 13.06
C ILE A 171 -16.28 7.73 12.54
N GLY A 172 -16.46 6.75 13.44
CA GLY A 172 -16.48 5.34 13.09
C GLY A 172 -15.08 4.81 12.79
N ASN A 173 -15.03 3.78 11.94
CA ASN A 173 -13.77 3.21 11.49
C ASN A 173 -13.23 4.01 10.28
N ILE A 174 -12.31 4.94 10.54
CA ILE A 174 -11.69 5.75 9.49
C ILE A 174 -10.99 4.89 8.42
N TYR A 175 -10.46 3.74 8.80
CA TYR A 175 -9.78 2.83 7.86
C TYR A 175 -10.76 2.16 6.90
N GLU A 176 -11.97 1.83 7.37
CA GLU A 176 -13.03 1.30 6.52
C GLU A 176 -13.53 2.33 5.51
N GLN A 177 -13.58 3.61 5.90
CA GLN A 177 -13.88 4.69 4.96
C GLN A 177 -12.80 4.80 3.88
N VAL A 178 -11.51 4.70 4.26
CA VAL A 178 -10.40 4.68 3.30
C VAL A 178 -10.54 3.50 2.35
N ASP A 179 -10.75 2.28 2.87
CA ASP A 179 -10.94 1.07 2.06
C ASP A 179 -12.11 1.23 1.07
N THR A 180 -13.22 1.84 1.52
CA THR A 180 -14.39 2.11 0.68
C THR A 180 -14.06 3.06 -0.48
N TRP A 181 -13.31 4.13 -0.20
CA TRP A 181 -12.92 5.08 -1.24
C TRP A 181 -11.88 4.49 -2.19
N GLU A 182 -10.93 3.71 -1.69
CA GLU A 182 -9.97 2.98 -2.51
C GLU A 182 -10.67 2.01 -3.47
N ALA A 183 -11.69 1.28 -3.00
CA ALA A 183 -12.49 0.39 -3.83
C ALA A 183 -13.27 1.14 -4.93
N LYS A 184 -13.83 2.32 -4.61
CA LYS A 184 -14.49 3.17 -5.61
C LYS A 184 -13.50 3.67 -6.68
N VAL A 185 -12.30 4.08 -6.28
CA VAL A 185 -11.25 4.47 -7.23
C VAL A 185 -10.89 3.29 -8.13
N GLN A 186 -10.67 2.11 -7.54
CA GLN A 186 -10.34 0.91 -8.31
C GLN A 186 -11.43 0.56 -9.34
N LEU A 187 -12.72 0.64 -8.96
CA LEU A 187 -13.84 0.40 -9.88
C LEU A 187 -13.82 1.36 -11.08
N VAL A 188 -13.59 2.65 -10.84
CA VAL A 188 -13.48 3.65 -11.91
C VAL A 188 -12.28 3.38 -12.83
N GLU A 189 -11.17 2.89 -12.27
CA GLU A 189 -10.01 2.49 -13.07
C GLU A 189 -10.28 1.25 -13.92
N GLU A 190 -11.00 0.27 -13.40
CA GLU A 190 -11.43 -0.92 -14.14
C GLU A 190 -12.36 -0.53 -15.30
N LEU A 191 -13.32 0.37 -15.08
CA LEU A 191 -14.15 0.93 -16.15
C LEU A 191 -13.31 1.65 -17.22
N ASN A 192 -12.26 2.36 -16.81
CA ASN A 192 -11.33 3.01 -17.74
C ASN A 192 -10.48 2.03 -18.55
N LEU A 193 -10.25 0.81 -18.06
CA LEU A 193 -9.59 -0.27 -18.80
C LEU A 193 -10.54 -0.91 -19.82
N VAL A 194 -11.80 -1.13 -19.43
CA VAL A 194 -12.84 -1.68 -20.32
C VAL A 194 -13.16 -0.70 -21.45
N ASN A 195 -13.35 0.58 -21.11
CA ASN A 195 -13.67 1.64 -22.06
C ASN A 195 -12.42 2.16 -22.79
N ASN A 196 -11.30 1.44 -22.78
CA ASN A 196 -10.04 1.84 -23.42
C ASN A 196 -10.06 1.66 -24.96
N THR A 197 -11.25 1.49 -25.54
CA THR A 197 -11.53 1.48 -26.99
C THR A 197 -11.61 2.89 -27.55
#